data_AF-A0A2M8BYF3-F1
#
_entry.id   AF-A0A2M8BYF3-F1
#
_cell.length_a   1.000
_cell.length_b   1.000
_cell.length_c   1.000
_cell.angle_alpha   90.00
_cell.angle_beta   90.00
_cell.angle_gamma   90.00
#
_symmetry.space_group_name_H-M   'P 1'
#
loop_
_entity.id
_entity.type
_entity.pdbx_description
1 polymer ?
#
loop_
_entity_poly.entity_id
_entity_poly.type
_entity_poly.pdbx_seq_one_letter_code
_entity_poly.pdbx_strand_id
1 'polypeptide(L)'
;MDLEIQGSLLQAADKLVGFVSELMRTSKTEEDLRIGFEKILDPLLKSIGVESQPSYERLGAEAKTVYRGRPDAVHGQVIIEYEPPGAFSSNHTVLHAHEQLVGYMTAEAQGHKTDPLGLLNRLVGVGFDGHSIFFVQYPRRKNGKTTTIDKALFIRHGLYPFAPESARTLLTYLRALARLPLTAEHLADKFGPKSKIAPMAVSAFADALENWGGARVRVFFNEWKRLFGIVYGEQFSTQQAEEAQVLSRLYGVGKETDFQELLFSVHTYFALMMKLIAAELVTLKENTFTASFSHQLTHTSKEGLQAQLADIEDGGIYAKRGITNFLEGDFFQWYLDALSPRLEEAIREIARGLSEFEPATTTIDPESARDLIKKLYQYLVPQEVR
;
A
#
# COMPACT_ATOMS: atom_id res chain seq x y z
N MET A 1 27.47 3.84 15.59
CA MET A 1 27.29 2.39 15.70
C MET A 1 25.80 2.17 15.83
N ASP A 2 25.08 2.30 14.72
CA ASP A 2 23.62 2.16 14.62
C ASP A 2 23.32 1.59 13.23
N LEU A 3 23.70 0.32 13.05
CA LEU A 3 23.40 -0.48 11.86
C LEU A 3 22.81 -1.79 12.40
N GLU A 4 21.72 -2.22 11.78
CA GLU A 4 20.96 -3.46 12.02
C GLU A 4 19.75 -3.40 12.98
N ILE A 5 18.65 -2.75 12.59
CA ILE A 5 17.30 -3.25 12.96
C ILE A 5 16.30 -2.97 11.82
N GLN A 6 16.38 -3.70 10.71
CA GLN A 6 15.20 -3.98 9.88
C GLN A 6 15.30 -5.45 9.45
N GLY A 7 14.72 -6.32 10.29
CA GLY A 7 14.52 -7.72 9.94
C GLY A 7 13.45 -7.81 8.86
N SER A 8 13.74 -8.56 7.82
CA SER A 8 12.80 -8.78 6.72
C SER A 8 11.53 -9.51 7.23
N LEU A 9 10.33 -9.31 6.64
CA LEU A 9 9.11 -10.02 7.09
C LEU A 9 9.31 -11.56 7.11
N LEU A 10 10.16 -12.07 6.22
CA LEU A 10 10.64 -13.45 6.20
C LEU A 10 11.37 -13.82 7.49
N GLN A 11 12.41 -13.06 7.84
CA GLN A 11 13.15 -13.27 9.08
C GLN A 11 12.26 -13.09 10.31
N ALA A 12 11.31 -12.16 10.28
CA ALA A 12 10.35 -11.96 11.36
C ALA A 12 9.41 -13.17 11.52
N ALA A 13 8.92 -13.75 10.41
CA ALA A 13 8.09 -14.94 10.42
C ALA A 13 8.87 -16.18 10.86
N ASP A 14 10.09 -16.39 10.36
CA ASP A 14 10.94 -17.51 10.74
C ASP A 14 11.29 -17.44 12.24
N LYS A 15 11.63 -16.23 12.74
CA LYS A 15 11.82 -15.97 14.18
C LYS A 15 10.55 -16.23 14.98
N LEU A 16 9.39 -15.76 14.51
CA LEU A 16 8.10 -15.96 15.17
C LEU A 16 7.82 -17.46 15.34
N VAL A 17 7.96 -18.25 14.27
CA VAL A 17 7.76 -19.70 14.31
C VAL A 17 8.73 -20.37 15.29
N GLY A 18 10.01 -19.98 15.28
CA GLY A 18 11.01 -20.50 16.21
C GLY A 18 10.66 -20.18 17.67
N PHE A 19 10.30 -18.94 17.98
CA PHE A 19 9.93 -18.53 19.34
C PHE A 19 8.63 -19.19 19.81
N VAL A 20 7.63 -19.33 18.94
CA VAL A 20 6.39 -20.05 19.26
C VAL A 20 6.67 -21.53 19.52
N SER A 21 7.55 -22.16 18.74
CA SER A 21 7.93 -23.56 18.96
C SER A 21 8.53 -23.76 20.35
N GLU A 22 9.36 -22.84 20.83
CA GLU A 22 9.89 -22.89 22.21
C GLU A 22 8.81 -22.60 23.26
N LEU A 23 7.94 -21.61 23.04
CA LEU A 23 6.82 -21.29 23.93
C LEU A 23 5.93 -22.52 24.17
N MET A 24 5.61 -23.24 23.10
CA MET A 24 4.74 -24.41 23.11
C MET A 24 5.29 -25.60 23.90
N ARG A 25 6.58 -25.60 24.25
CA ARG A 25 7.16 -26.61 25.14
C ARG A 25 6.74 -26.43 26.60
N THR A 26 6.34 -25.22 26.97
CA THR A 26 6.02 -24.84 28.34
C THR A 26 4.57 -24.42 28.55
N SER A 27 3.89 -23.94 27.52
CA SER A 27 2.49 -23.52 27.59
C SER A 27 1.55 -24.72 27.78
N LYS A 28 0.68 -24.64 28.78
CA LYS A 28 -0.31 -25.70 29.08
C LYS A 28 -1.73 -25.21 29.00
N THR A 29 -1.94 -23.90 29.16
CA THR A 29 -3.25 -23.26 29.13
C THR A 29 -3.33 -22.27 27.97
N GLU A 30 -4.56 -21.90 27.61
CA GLU A 30 -4.85 -20.81 26.66
C GLU A 30 -4.17 -19.50 27.09
N GLU A 31 -4.25 -19.15 28.38
CA GLU A 31 -3.66 -17.91 28.90
C GLU A 31 -2.12 -17.92 28.84
N ASP A 32 -1.47 -19.08 29.07
CA ASP A 32 -0.01 -19.21 28.88
C ASP A 32 0.38 -18.97 27.42
N LEU A 33 -0.37 -19.54 26.48
CA LEU A 33 -0.16 -19.36 25.05
C LEU A 33 -0.37 -17.89 24.66
N ARG A 34 -1.48 -17.30 25.08
CA ARG A 34 -1.83 -15.91 24.76
C ARG A 34 -0.76 -14.93 25.25
N ILE A 35 -0.44 -14.95 26.55
CA ILE A 35 0.56 -14.05 27.14
C ILE A 35 1.94 -14.28 26.52
N GLY A 36 2.33 -15.54 26.32
CA GLY A 36 3.61 -15.88 25.74
C GLY A 36 3.74 -15.41 24.29
N PHE A 37 2.71 -15.64 23.48
CA PHE A 37 2.68 -15.27 22.07
C PHE A 37 2.74 -13.75 21.89
N GLU A 38 1.96 -13.00 22.67
CA GLU A 38 1.95 -11.53 22.61
C GLU A 38 3.31 -10.92 22.98
N LYS A 39 3.98 -11.46 24.01
CA LYS A 39 5.34 -11.05 24.39
C LYS A 39 6.36 -11.26 23.26
N ILE A 40 6.19 -12.32 22.48
CA ILE A 40 7.03 -12.61 21.31
C ILE A 40 6.68 -11.67 20.15
N LEU A 41 5.39 -11.39 19.95
CA LEU A 41 4.88 -10.64 18.82
C LEU A 41 5.23 -9.15 18.89
N ASP A 42 5.13 -8.53 20.06
CA ASP A 42 5.39 -7.09 20.27
C ASP A 42 6.74 -6.58 19.70
N PRO A 43 7.90 -7.17 20.02
CA PRO A 43 9.18 -6.71 19.45
C PRO A 43 9.27 -6.97 17.94
N LEU A 44 8.63 -8.03 17.44
CA LEU A 44 8.61 -8.33 16.01
C LEU A 44 7.78 -7.31 15.24
N LEU A 45 6.61 -6.93 15.76
CA LEU A 45 5.77 -5.86 15.19
C LEU A 45 6.51 -4.52 15.13
N LYS A 46 7.21 -4.15 16.20
CA LYS A 46 8.07 -2.95 16.20
C LYS A 46 9.15 -3.01 15.11
N SER A 47 9.77 -4.18 14.92
CA SER A 47 10.81 -4.36 13.89
C SER A 47 10.30 -4.22 12.45
N ILE A 48 8.99 -4.40 12.22
CA ILE A 48 8.34 -4.22 10.91
C ILE A 48 7.53 -2.90 10.81
N GLY A 49 7.74 -1.97 11.75
CA GLY A 49 7.14 -0.63 11.72
C GLY A 49 5.69 -0.57 12.20
N VAL A 50 5.24 -1.56 12.99
CA VAL A 50 3.90 -1.59 13.58
C VAL A 50 4.01 -1.21 15.05
N GLU A 51 3.53 -0.01 15.39
CA GLU A 51 3.24 0.38 16.77
C GLU A 51 1.78 0.03 17.06
N SER A 52 1.54 -1.12 17.68
CA SER A 52 0.20 -1.53 18.11
C SER A 52 0.11 -1.59 19.63
N GLN A 53 -0.96 -1.04 20.19
CA GLN A 53 -1.37 -1.30 21.57
C GLN A 53 -2.56 -2.26 21.54
N PRO A 54 -2.36 -3.57 21.74
CA PRO A 54 -3.48 -4.50 21.78
C PRO A 54 -4.42 -4.15 22.94
N SER A 55 -5.73 -4.19 22.68
CA SER A 55 -6.75 -4.11 23.73
C SER A 55 -7.22 -5.51 24.11
N TYR A 56 -7.21 -5.78 25.41
CA TYR A 56 -7.69 -7.04 25.98
C TYR A 56 -9.15 -6.88 26.39
N GLU A 57 -10.02 -7.67 25.78
CA GLU A 57 -11.44 -7.70 26.13
C GLU A 57 -11.77 -9.10 26.67
N ARG A 58 -12.23 -9.14 27.93
CA ARG A 58 -12.76 -10.37 28.55
C ARG A 58 -14.27 -10.32 28.55
N LEU A 59 -14.90 -11.31 27.92
CA LEU A 59 -16.35 -11.58 28.01
C LEU A 59 -16.53 -12.95 28.67
N GLY A 60 -16.59 -12.98 30.01
CA GLY A 60 -16.71 -14.24 30.76
C GLY A 60 -15.37 -14.98 30.87
N ALA A 61 -15.36 -16.26 30.47
CA ALA A 61 -14.14 -17.09 30.46
C ALA A 61 -13.29 -16.92 29.19
N GLU A 62 -13.82 -16.23 28.18
CA GLU A 62 -13.21 -16.07 26.86
C GLU A 62 -12.38 -14.77 26.82
N ALA A 63 -11.14 -14.86 26.32
CA ALA A 63 -10.21 -13.74 26.23
C ALA A 63 -9.72 -13.56 24.80
N LYS A 64 -10.14 -12.47 24.15
CA LYS A 64 -9.67 -12.09 22.82
C LYS A 64 -8.64 -10.97 22.89
N THR A 65 -7.75 -10.94 21.89
CA THR A 65 -6.80 -9.86 21.70
C THR A 65 -7.12 -9.10 20.44
N VAL A 66 -7.39 -7.80 20.57
CA VAL A 66 -7.74 -6.94 19.43
C VAL A 66 -6.59 -5.99 19.15
N TYR A 67 -6.03 -6.10 17.95
CA TYR A 67 -5.06 -5.16 17.39
C TYR A 67 -5.80 -4.17 16.51
N ARG A 68 -5.86 -2.91 16.93
CA ARG A 68 -6.53 -1.84 16.19
C ARG A 68 -5.53 -1.04 15.38
N GLY A 69 -5.82 -0.84 14.10
CA GLY A 69 -5.02 -0.07 13.16
C GLY A 69 -5.49 1.38 13.04
N ARG A 70 -4.89 2.12 12.09
CA ARG A 70 -5.38 3.45 11.75
C ARG A 70 -6.81 3.38 11.21
N PRO A 71 -7.67 4.40 11.45
CA PRO A 71 -9.05 4.39 10.95
C PRO A 71 -9.18 4.18 9.42
N ASP A 72 -8.16 4.62 8.69
CA ASP A 72 -8.02 4.59 7.23
C ASP A 72 -7.14 3.44 6.70
N ALA A 73 -6.71 2.50 7.54
CA ALA A 73 -5.88 1.37 7.12
C ALA A 73 -6.63 0.31 6.29
N VAL A 74 -5.89 -0.52 5.54
CA VAL A 74 -6.42 -1.66 4.75
C VAL A 74 -7.25 -2.58 5.60
N HIS A 75 -6.70 -2.94 6.76
CA HIS A 75 -7.43 -3.62 7.81
C HIS A 75 -7.63 -2.64 8.95
N GLY A 76 -8.88 -2.52 9.40
CA GLY A 76 -9.20 -1.65 10.54
C GLY A 76 -8.74 -2.29 11.84
N GLN A 77 -8.90 -3.62 11.95
CA GLN A 77 -8.54 -4.38 13.16
C GLN A 77 -8.27 -5.86 12.82
N VAL A 78 -7.35 -6.47 13.58
CA VAL A 78 -7.13 -7.92 13.64
C VAL A 78 -7.59 -8.40 15.02
N ILE A 79 -8.46 -9.41 15.05
CA ILE A 79 -8.96 -10.04 16.28
C ILE A 79 -8.36 -11.43 16.35
N ILE A 80 -7.57 -11.71 17.39
CA ILE A 80 -6.99 -13.03 17.63
C ILE A 80 -7.77 -13.71 18.74
N GLU A 81 -8.29 -14.89 18.43
CA GLU A 81 -8.88 -15.84 19.36
C GLU A 81 -7.89 -16.97 19.63
N TYR A 82 -7.53 -17.13 20.90
CA TYR A 82 -6.60 -18.16 21.34
C TYR A 82 -7.36 -19.35 21.87
N GLU A 83 -6.82 -20.55 21.60
CA GLU A 83 -7.34 -21.80 22.14
C GLU A 83 -6.21 -22.55 22.85
N PRO A 84 -6.52 -23.51 23.75
CA PRO A 84 -5.48 -24.27 24.44
C PRO A 84 -4.50 -24.94 23.46
N PRO A 85 -3.21 -25.08 23.83
CA PRO A 85 -2.19 -25.69 23.00
C PRO A 85 -2.63 -26.98 22.27
N GLY A 86 -2.72 -26.94 20.93
CA GLY A 86 -3.10 -28.10 20.10
C GLY A 86 -4.60 -28.46 20.07
N ALA A 87 -5.47 -27.60 20.59
CA ALA A 87 -6.91 -27.86 20.66
C ALA A 87 -7.60 -27.97 19.29
N PHE A 88 -7.02 -27.42 18.21
CA PHE A 88 -7.55 -27.54 16.85
C PHE A 88 -7.39 -28.94 16.23
N SER A 89 -6.81 -29.90 16.96
CA SER A 89 -6.99 -31.32 16.67
C SER A 89 -8.46 -31.76 16.76
N SER A 90 -9.30 -31.02 17.49
CA SER A 90 -10.75 -31.21 17.56
C SER A 90 -11.49 -30.27 16.61
N ASN A 91 -12.24 -30.83 15.65
CA ASN A 91 -13.07 -30.04 14.75
C ASN A 91 -14.17 -29.24 15.51
N HIS A 92 -14.62 -29.73 16.66
CA HIS A 92 -15.56 -28.99 17.52
C HIS A 92 -14.93 -27.67 18.00
N THR A 93 -13.68 -27.70 18.47
CA THR A 93 -12.98 -26.50 18.93
C THR A 93 -12.72 -25.53 17.78
N VAL A 94 -12.37 -26.03 16.59
CA VAL A 94 -12.23 -25.18 15.40
C VAL A 94 -13.54 -24.44 15.05
N LEU A 95 -14.68 -25.14 15.12
CA LEU A 95 -15.99 -24.53 14.88
C LEU A 95 -16.36 -23.52 15.96
N HIS A 96 -16.07 -23.83 17.22
CA HIS A 96 -16.31 -22.93 18.36
C HIS A 96 -15.53 -21.61 18.21
N ALA A 97 -14.22 -21.68 18.00
CA ALA A 97 -13.37 -20.51 17.76
C ALA A 97 -13.83 -19.70 16.53
N HIS A 98 -14.28 -20.37 15.46
CA HIS A 98 -14.85 -19.69 14.30
C HIS A 98 -16.13 -18.93 14.64
N GLU A 99 -17.06 -19.54 15.40
CA GLU A 99 -18.31 -18.90 15.82
C GLU A 99 -18.06 -17.69 16.74
N GLN A 100 -17.10 -17.80 17.67
CA GLN A 100 -16.65 -16.69 18.52
C GLN A 100 -16.12 -15.52 17.69
N LEU A 101 -15.19 -15.79 16.75
CA LEU A 101 -14.65 -14.78 15.85
C LEU A 101 -15.75 -14.09 15.01
N VAL A 102 -16.68 -14.85 14.44
CA VAL A 102 -17.85 -14.30 13.72
C VAL A 102 -18.68 -13.40 14.64
N GLY A 103 -18.89 -13.81 15.89
CA GLY A 103 -19.58 -13.04 16.92
C GLY A 103 -18.87 -11.71 17.20
N TYR A 104 -17.58 -11.75 17.51
CA TYR A 104 -16.78 -10.56 17.83
C TYR A 104 -16.69 -9.59 16.64
N MET A 105 -16.41 -10.09 15.44
CA MET A 105 -16.35 -9.25 14.23
C MET A 105 -17.70 -8.58 13.94
N THR A 106 -18.81 -9.30 14.12
CA THR A 106 -20.16 -8.76 13.95
C THR A 106 -20.47 -7.68 14.99
N ALA A 107 -20.15 -7.92 16.26
CA ALA A 107 -20.39 -6.97 17.34
C ALA A 107 -19.57 -5.68 17.16
N GLU A 108 -18.30 -5.81 16.80
CA GLU A 108 -17.40 -4.69 16.52
C GLU A 108 -17.92 -3.84 15.35
N ALA A 109 -18.33 -4.50 14.26
CA ALA A 109 -18.93 -3.83 13.11
C ALA A 109 -20.22 -3.08 13.49
N GLN A 110 -21.12 -3.70 14.25
CA GLN A 110 -22.39 -3.09 14.66
C GLN A 110 -22.21 -1.91 15.63
N GLY A 111 -21.12 -1.90 16.42
CA GLY A 111 -20.74 -0.76 17.24
C GLY A 111 -20.37 0.49 16.43
N HIS A 112 -20.01 0.32 15.15
CA HIS A 112 -19.59 1.40 14.26
C HIS A 112 -20.79 2.03 13.52
N LYS A 113 -21.29 3.16 14.03
CA LYS A 113 -22.57 3.79 13.61
C LYS A 113 -22.64 4.22 12.13
N THR A 114 -21.52 4.57 11.51
CA THR A 114 -21.52 5.23 10.19
C THR A 114 -21.46 4.22 9.04
N ASP A 115 -20.67 3.17 9.18
CA ASP A 115 -20.49 2.14 8.16
C ASP A 115 -20.08 0.78 8.78
N PRO A 116 -21.05 0.01 9.31
CA PRO A 116 -20.78 -1.30 9.90
C PRO A 116 -20.15 -2.29 8.92
N LEU A 117 -20.65 -2.33 7.67
CA LEU A 117 -20.20 -3.31 6.68
C LEU A 117 -18.85 -2.96 6.08
N GLY A 118 -18.55 -1.68 5.86
CA GLY A 118 -17.22 -1.25 5.45
C GLY A 118 -16.16 -1.48 6.53
N LEU A 119 -16.51 -1.42 7.82
CA LEU A 119 -15.62 -1.88 8.88
C LEU A 119 -15.47 -3.40 8.83
N LEU A 120 -16.57 -4.15 8.75
CA LEU A 120 -16.56 -5.62 8.74
C LEU A 120 -15.69 -6.20 7.62
N ASN A 121 -15.78 -5.63 6.41
CA ASN A 121 -14.95 -6.02 5.26
C ASN A 121 -13.44 -5.80 5.49
N ARG A 122 -13.08 -4.98 6.48
CA ARG A 122 -11.69 -4.66 6.86
C ARG A 122 -11.25 -5.39 8.14
N LEU A 123 -12.12 -6.15 8.79
CA LEU A 123 -11.76 -6.97 9.95
C LEU A 123 -11.18 -8.31 9.49
N VAL A 124 -10.20 -8.79 10.25
CA VAL A 124 -9.66 -10.15 10.10
C VAL A 124 -9.73 -10.85 11.46
N GLY A 125 -10.43 -11.98 11.50
CA GLY A 125 -10.39 -12.90 12.62
C GLY A 125 -9.26 -13.92 12.45
N VAL A 126 -8.55 -14.24 13.53
CA VAL A 126 -7.46 -15.21 13.55
C VAL A 126 -7.73 -16.20 14.68
N GLY A 127 -7.89 -17.48 14.36
CA GLY A 127 -7.93 -18.53 15.37
C GLY A 127 -6.55 -19.15 15.52
N PHE A 128 -6.03 -19.30 16.74
CA PHE A 128 -4.68 -19.78 16.99
C PHE A 128 -4.56 -20.68 18.24
N ASP A 129 -4.02 -21.89 18.09
CA ASP A 129 -3.81 -22.86 19.18
C ASP A 129 -2.32 -23.21 19.40
N GLY A 130 -1.42 -22.41 18.82
CA GLY A 130 0.02 -22.62 18.89
C GLY A 130 0.58 -23.58 17.84
N HIS A 131 -0.16 -24.63 17.46
CA HIS A 131 0.25 -25.59 16.43
C HIS A 131 -0.35 -25.26 15.06
N SER A 132 -1.53 -24.65 15.05
CA SER A 132 -2.34 -24.41 13.87
C SER A 132 -2.99 -23.02 13.94
N ILE A 133 -3.30 -22.50 12.76
CA ILE A 133 -3.88 -21.18 12.57
C ILE A 133 -4.93 -21.21 11.45
N PHE A 134 -5.98 -20.41 11.58
CA PHE A 134 -6.91 -20.12 10.50
C PHE A 134 -7.32 -18.64 10.51
N PHE A 135 -7.82 -18.18 9.37
CA PHE A 135 -8.24 -16.78 9.18
C PHE A 135 -9.72 -16.72 8.82
N VAL A 136 -10.42 -15.70 9.32
CA VAL A 136 -11.84 -15.45 9.09
C VAL A 136 -12.02 -14.07 8.51
N GLN A 137 -12.73 -13.97 7.40
CA GLN A 137 -12.99 -12.71 6.71
C GLN A 137 -14.44 -12.63 6.23
N TYR A 138 -14.95 -11.41 6.08
CA TYR A 138 -16.24 -11.17 5.46
C TYR A 138 -16.04 -10.66 4.02
N PRO A 139 -16.69 -11.27 3.02
CA PRO A 139 -16.46 -10.94 1.62
C PRO A 139 -17.02 -9.56 1.26
N ARG A 140 -16.24 -8.78 0.51
CA ARG A 140 -16.66 -7.49 -0.02
C ARG A 140 -17.68 -7.69 -1.15
N ARG A 141 -18.95 -7.28 -0.94
CA ARG A 141 -20.00 -7.34 -1.97
C ARG A 141 -19.92 -6.15 -2.93
N LYS A 142 -20.03 -6.41 -4.24
CA LYS A 142 -20.03 -5.39 -5.31
C LYS A 142 -21.33 -4.60 -5.42
N ASN A 143 -22.46 -5.20 -5.07
CA ASN A 143 -23.79 -4.60 -5.17
C ASN A 143 -24.64 -5.06 -3.99
N GLY A 144 -25.14 -4.13 -3.19
CA GLY A 144 -26.19 -4.43 -2.24
C GLY A 144 -26.25 -3.43 -1.09
N LYS A 145 -27.32 -2.63 -1.09
CA LYS A 145 -27.88 -1.89 0.06
C LYS A 145 -28.33 -2.84 1.19
N THR A 146 -27.64 -3.94 1.42
CA THR A 146 -27.93 -4.82 2.54
C THR A 146 -27.27 -4.19 3.74
N THR A 147 -28.04 -3.68 4.70
CA THR A 147 -27.53 -3.14 5.97
C THR A 147 -27.33 -4.22 7.03
N THR A 148 -27.71 -5.46 6.72
CA THR A 148 -27.65 -6.60 7.63
C THR A 148 -26.44 -7.48 7.36
N ILE A 149 -25.76 -7.87 8.44
CA ILE A 149 -24.63 -8.80 8.40
C ILE A 149 -25.19 -10.22 8.29
N ASP A 150 -24.85 -10.92 7.22
CA ASP A 150 -25.22 -12.31 7.01
C ASP A 150 -24.07 -13.22 7.46
N LYS A 151 -24.24 -13.83 8.64
CA LYS A 151 -23.20 -14.68 9.24
C LYS A 151 -22.81 -15.88 8.38
N ALA A 152 -23.65 -16.30 7.43
CA ALA A 152 -23.34 -17.41 6.53
C ALA A 152 -22.29 -17.04 5.46
N LEU A 153 -21.98 -15.75 5.30
CA LEU A 153 -21.01 -15.29 4.30
C LEU A 153 -19.57 -15.25 4.79
N PHE A 154 -19.34 -15.40 6.09
CA PHE A 154 -17.96 -15.43 6.60
C PHE A 154 -17.22 -16.61 5.99
N ILE A 155 -16.02 -16.33 5.51
CA ILE A 155 -15.15 -17.31 4.86
C ILE A 155 -14.01 -17.62 5.82
N ARG A 156 -13.81 -18.90 6.08
CA ARG A 156 -12.66 -19.41 6.83
C ARG A 156 -11.60 -19.93 5.86
N HIS A 157 -10.38 -19.42 5.98
CA HIS A 157 -9.19 -19.90 5.27
C HIS A 157 -8.30 -20.69 6.24
N GLY A 158 -8.02 -21.95 5.92
CA GLY A 158 -7.33 -22.89 6.81
C GLY A 158 -8.21 -24.10 7.15
N LEU A 159 -7.82 -24.99 8.05
CA LEU A 159 -6.75 -24.93 9.05
C LEU A 159 -5.35 -25.12 8.45
N TYR A 160 -4.36 -24.31 8.85
CA TYR A 160 -2.96 -24.45 8.44
C TYR A 160 -2.08 -24.77 9.66
N PRO A 161 -1.00 -25.56 9.51
CA PRO A 161 0.07 -25.61 10.51
C PRO A 161 0.68 -24.22 10.72
N PHE A 162 1.08 -23.89 11.95
CA PHE A 162 1.79 -22.65 12.24
C PHE A 162 3.25 -22.74 11.76
N ALA A 163 3.43 -22.44 10.48
CA ALA A 163 4.68 -22.51 9.74
C ALA A 163 5.06 -21.12 9.19
N PRO A 164 6.26 -20.94 8.60
CA PRO A 164 6.70 -19.65 8.08
C PRO A 164 5.68 -18.98 7.15
N GLU A 165 5.00 -19.74 6.31
CA GLU A 165 4.01 -19.25 5.35
C GLU A 165 2.79 -18.64 6.06
N SER A 166 2.21 -19.35 7.03
CA SER A 166 1.04 -18.87 7.77
C SER A 166 1.41 -17.74 8.75
N ALA A 167 2.60 -17.79 9.34
CA ALA A 167 3.15 -16.72 10.16
C ALA A 167 3.35 -15.43 9.35
N ARG A 168 3.81 -15.55 8.09
CA ARG A 168 3.88 -14.41 7.16
C ARG A 168 2.50 -13.83 6.89
N THR A 169 1.49 -14.67 6.64
CA THR A 169 0.11 -14.19 6.45
C THR A 169 -0.40 -13.40 7.66
N LEU A 170 -0.17 -13.90 8.87
CA LEU A 170 -0.52 -13.18 10.11
C LEU A 170 0.21 -11.83 10.21
N LEU A 171 1.54 -11.82 10.03
CA LEU A 171 2.31 -10.58 10.11
C LEU A 171 1.94 -9.58 9.01
N THR A 172 1.51 -10.05 7.83
CA THR A 172 0.97 -9.19 6.76
C THR A 172 -0.31 -8.50 7.21
N TYR A 173 -1.26 -9.24 7.79
CA TYR A 173 -2.49 -8.64 8.32
C TYR A 173 -2.21 -7.63 9.43
N LEU A 174 -1.26 -7.92 10.33
CA LEU A 174 -0.87 -7.01 11.39
C LEU A 174 -0.12 -5.77 10.85
N ARG A 175 0.72 -5.92 9.82
CA ARG A 175 1.40 -4.80 9.16
C ARG A 175 0.42 -3.86 8.46
N ALA A 176 -0.58 -4.44 7.81
CA ALA A 176 -1.62 -3.70 7.11
C ALA A 176 -2.47 -2.80 8.03
N LEU A 177 -2.41 -2.99 9.36
CA LEU A 177 -3.04 -2.09 10.34
C LEU A 177 -2.39 -0.70 10.39
N ALA A 178 -1.11 -0.59 10.03
CA ALA A 178 -0.34 0.66 10.13
C ALA A 178 -0.22 1.41 8.80
N ARG A 179 -0.73 0.84 7.70
CA ARG A 179 -0.48 1.32 6.33
C ARG A 179 -1.76 1.65 5.56
N LEU A 180 -1.65 2.61 4.65
CA LEU A 180 -2.76 3.06 3.80
C LEU A 180 -3.10 2.02 2.72
N PRO A 181 -4.38 1.87 2.36
CA PRO A 181 -4.78 1.08 1.20
C PRO A 181 -4.24 1.66 -0.09
N LEU A 182 -3.61 0.81 -0.91
CA LEU A 182 -3.21 1.16 -2.26
C LEU A 182 -4.45 1.16 -3.19
N THR A 183 -5.34 2.13 -2.98
CA THR A 183 -6.52 2.40 -3.81
C THR A 183 -6.39 3.77 -4.46
N ALA A 184 -7.13 4.00 -5.54
CA ALA A 184 -7.09 5.28 -6.25
C ALA A 184 -7.47 6.47 -5.37
N GLU A 185 -8.42 6.28 -4.45
CA GLU A 185 -8.92 7.33 -3.56
C GLU A 185 -7.83 7.77 -2.55
N HIS A 186 -7.19 6.83 -1.85
CA HIS A 186 -6.11 7.15 -0.92
C HIS A 186 -4.86 7.67 -1.64
N LEU A 187 -4.56 7.14 -2.83
CA LEU A 187 -3.50 7.69 -3.68
C LEU A 187 -3.84 9.13 -4.09
N ALA A 188 -5.08 9.44 -4.45
CA ALA A 188 -5.48 10.81 -4.78
C ALA A 188 -5.43 11.74 -3.56
N ASP A 189 -5.74 11.26 -2.36
CA ASP A 189 -5.61 12.07 -1.15
C ASP A 189 -4.15 12.44 -0.84
N LYS A 190 -3.22 11.51 -1.09
CA LYS A 190 -1.78 11.70 -0.82
C LYS A 190 -1.01 12.37 -1.96
N PHE A 191 -1.38 12.05 -3.21
CA PHE A 191 -0.65 12.38 -4.44
C PHE A 191 -1.46 13.20 -5.43
N GLY A 192 -2.70 13.54 -5.08
CA GLY A 192 -3.55 14.39 -5.90
C GLY A 192 -3.22 15.87 -5.76
N PRO A 193 -3.77 16.71 -6.64
CA PRO A 193 -3.50 18.15 -6.67
C PRO A 193 -3.87 18.91 -5.38
N LYS A 194 -4.80 18.39 -4.58
CA LYS A 194 -5.19 18.98 -3.28
C LYS A 194 -4.25 18.59 -2.13
N SER A 195 -3.31 17.67 -2.38
CA SER A 195 -2.29 17.25 -1.42
C SER A 195 -1.11 18.23 -1.39
N LYS A 196 -0.13 17.96 -0.54
CA LYS A 196 1.16 18.69 -0.54
C LYS A 196 2.14 18.16 -1.59
N ILE A 197 2.12 16.86 -1.86
CA ILE A 197 3.16 16.19 -2.67
C ILE A 197 3.00 16.56 -4.15
N ALA A 198 1.79 16.52 -4.70
CA ALA A 198 1.59 16.74 -6.13
C ALA A 198 1.96 18.16 -6.58
N PRO A 199 1.49 19.25 -5.92
CA PRO A 199 1.91 20.62 -6.24
C PRO A 199 3.43 20.80 -6.17
N MET A 200 4.06 20.30 -5.10
CA MET A 200 5.51 20.34 -4.94
C MET A 200 6.24 19.62 -6.07
N ALA A 201 5.82 18.39 -6.40
CA ALA A 201 6.49 17.57 -7.40
C ALA A 201 6.31 18.13 -8.82
N VAL A 202 5.08 18.44 -9.22
CA VAL A 202 4.79 19.00 -10.55
C VAL A 202 5.49 20.35 -10.73
N SER A 203 5.52 21.19 -9.69
CA SER A 203 6.26 22.45 -9.72
C SER A 203 7.78 22.24 -9.83
N ALA A 204 8.32 21.17 -9.25
CA ALA A 204 9.74 20.82 -9.39
C ALA A 204 10.05 20.27 -10.79
N PHE A 205 9.15 19.51 -11.41
CA PHE A 205 9.27 19.11 -12.82
C PHE A 205 9.23 20.32 -13.73
N ALA A 206 8.27 21.24 -13.58
CA ALA A 206 8.17 22.42 -14.42
C ALA A 206 9.45 23.29 -14.35
N ASP A 207 9.97 23.51 -13.14
CA ASP A 207 11.23 24.22 -12.91
C ASP A 207 12.45 23.50 -13.49
N ALA A 208 12.52 22.17 -13.38
CA ALA A 208 13.57 21.37 -14.00
C ALA A 208 13.53 21.47 -15.55
N LEU A 209 12.33 21.43 -16.13
CA LEU A 209 12.13 21.56 -17.57
C LEU A 209 12.61 22.92 -18.09
N GLU A 210 12.29 23.99 -17.36
CA GLU A 210 12.66 25.36 -17.71
C GLU A 210 14.17 25.61 -17.54
N ASN A 211 14.72 25.27 -16.37
CA ASN A 211 16.02 25.75 -15.93
C ASN A 211 17.15 24.71 -16.03
N TRP A 212 16.83 23.42 -16.16
CA TRP A 212 17.79 22.32 -16.16
C TRP A 212 17.74 21.47 -17.44
N GLY A 213 16.75 21.72 -18.31
CA GLY A 213 16.55 20.97 -19.55
C GLY A 213 17.61 21.26 -20.63
N GLY A 214 18.35 20.23 -21.03
CA GLY A 214 19.23 20.26 -22.21
C GLY A 214 18.48 20.04 -23.54
N ALA A 215 19.22 20.00 -24.65
CA ALA A 215 18.66 19.81 -25.99
C ALA A 215 17.80 18.52 -26.11
N ARG A 216 18.23 17.43 -25.47
CA ARG A 216 17.50 16.14 -25.46
C ARG A 216 16.14 16.25 -24.76
N VAL A 217 16.07 16.96 -23.64
CA VAL A 217 14.81 17.21 -22.91
C VAL A 217 13.83 17.98 -23.79
N ARG A 218 14.31 18.98 -24.53
CA ARG A 218 13.47 19.74 -25.49
C ARG A 218 12.99 18.88 -26.65
N VAL A 219 13.76 17.91 -27.11
CA VAL A 219 13.31 16.92 -28.10
C VAL A 219 12.15 16.09 -27.55
N PHE A 220 12.26 15.56 -26.32
CA PHE A 220 11.17 14.82 -25.69
C PHE A 220 9.89 15.66 -25.56
N PHE A 221 10.00 16.89 -25.08
CA PHE A 221 8.86 17.81 -24.97
C PHE A 221 8.21 18.10 -26.33
N ASN A 222 8.99 18.41 -27.36
CA ASN A 222 8.47 18.72 -28.68
C ASN A 222 7.78 17.52 -29.34
N GLU A 223 8.32 16.31 -29.15
CA GLU A 223 7.72 15.10 -29.68
C GLU A 223 6.42 14.75 -28.95
N TRP A 224 6.38 14.90 -27.62
CA TRP A 224 5.15 14.82 -26.86
C TRP A 224 4.11 15.83 -27.35
N LYS A 225 4.49 17.11 -27.47
CA LYS A 225 3.62 18.20 -27.96
C LYS A 225 3.06 17.91 -29.34
N ARG A 226 3.89 17.36 -30.25
CA ARG A 226 3.49 16.97 -31.60
C ARG A 226 2.45 15.83 -31.57
N LEU A 227 2.72 14.76 -30.83
CA LEU A 227 1.81 13.61 -30.73
C LEU A 227 0.50 13.98 -30.04
N PHE A 228 0.58 14.75 -28.95
CA PHE A 228 -0.59 15.22 -28.22
C PHE A 228 -1.44 16.15 -29.09
N GLY A 229 -0.81 17.05 -29.84
CA GLY A 229 -1.49 17.93 -30.80
C GLY A 229 -2.21 17.18 -31.94
N ILE A 230 -1.72 15.99 -32.36
CA ILE A 230 -2.43 15.15 -33.34
C ILE A 230 -3.73 14.59 -32.74
N VAL A 231 -3.69 14.19 -31.46
CA VAL A 231 -4.86 13.58 -30.78
C VAL A 231 -5.92 14.63 -30.44
N TYR A 232 -5.49 15.83 -30.01
CA TYR A 232 -6.37 16.90 -29.52
C TYR A 232 -6.68 18.00 -30.55
N GLY A 233 -6.01 17.99 -31.71
CA GLY A 233 -6.26 18.93 -32.82
C GLY A 233 -5.71 20.34 -32.59
N GLU A 234 -6.03 21.26 -33.53
CA GLU A 234 -5.52 22.65 -33.52
C GLU A 234 -5.91 23.44 -32.26
N GLN A 235 -6.95 23.03 -31.53
CA GLN A 235 -7.41 23.66 -30.29
C GLN A 235 -6.37 23.60 -29.16
N PHE A 236 -5.47 22.62 -29.18
CA PHE A 236 -4.36 22.50 -28.22
C PHE A 236 -3.30 23.60 -28.37
N SER A 237 -3.27 24.29 -29.52
CA SER A 237 -2.33 25.38 -29.81
C SER A 237 -2.90 26.77 -29.54
N THR A 238 -4.23 26.89 -29.45
CA THR A 238 -4.92 28.11 -29.02
C THR A 238 -4.93 28.20 -27.50
N GLN A 239 -4.53 29.35 -26.95
CA GLN A 239 -4.41 29.59 -25.51
C GLN A 239 -5.66 29.15 -24.73
N GLN A 240 -5.58 27.99 -24.08
CA GLN A 240 -6.52 27.54 -23.06
C GLN A 240 -6.24 28.31 -21.76
N ALA A 241 -6.30 29.65 -21.81
CA ALA A 241 -5.87 30.53 -20.73
C ALA A 241 -6.61 30.24 -19.41
N GLU A 242 -7.86 29.79 -19.48
CA GLU A 242 -8.64 29.36 -18.32
C GLU A 242 -8.11 28.03 -17.75
N GLU A 243 -7.91 27.01 -18.58
CA GLU A 243 -7.37 25.70 -18.17
C GLU A 243 -5.95 25.83 -17.62
N ALA A 244 -5.12 26.67 -18.26
CA ALA A 244 -3.78 27.00 -17.80
C ALA A 244 -3.79 27.67 -16.44
N GLN A 245 -4.74 28.60 -16.20
CA GLN A 245 -4.90 29.22 -14.89
C GLN A 245 -5.39 28.22 -13.85
N VAL A 246 -6.31 27.31 -14.19
CA VAL A 246 -6.77 26.26 -13.28
C VAL A 246 -5.61 25.37 -12.88
N LEU A 247 -4.88 24.83 -13.86
CA LEU A 247 -3.75 23.92 -13.62
C LEU A 247 -2.62 24.61 -12.86
N SER A 248 -2.30 25.86 -13.19
CA SER A 248 -1.25 26.62 -12.51
C SER A 248 -1.58 26.89 -11.05
N ARG A 249 -2.83 27.29 -10.75
CA ARG A 249 -3.29 27.47 -9.35
C ARG A 249 -3.28 26.16 -8.59
N LEU A 250 -3.69 25.08 -9.25
CA LEU A 250 -3.82 23.76 -8.66
C LEU A 250 -2.45 23.19 -8.24
N TYR A 251 -1.43 23.36 -9.07
CA TYR A 251 -0.08 22.87 -8.81
C TYR A 251 0.87 23.93 -8.23
N GLY A 252 0.38 25.14 -7.93
CA GLY A 252 1.15 26.19 -7.26
C GLY A 252 2.32 26.73 -8.09
N VAL A 253 2.22 26.69 -9.42
CA VAL A 253 3.22 27.26 -10.33
C VAL A 253 2.86 28.69 -10.74
N GLY A 254 3.86 29.50 -11.06
CA GLY A 254 3.68 30.90 -11.46
C GLY A 254 2.87 31.03 -12.75
N LYS A 255 2.13 32.14 -12.90
CA LYS A 255 1.30 32.42 -14.09
C LYS A 255 2.10 32.52 -15.40
N GLU A 256 3.42 32.63 -15.32
CA GLU A 256 4.31 32.71 -16.49
C GLU A 256 4.73 31.33 -17.03
N THR A 257 4.42 30.25 -16.30
CA THR A 257 4.70 28.88 -16.76
C THR A 257 3.86 28.57 -17.99
N ASP A 258 4.49 28.12 -19.07
CA ASP A 258 3.78 27.70 -20.28
C ASP A 258 2.83 26.53 -19.98
N PHE A 259 1.60 26.62 -20.49
CA PHE A 259 0.57 25.61 -20.22
C PHE A 259 0.98 24.22 -20.69
N GLN A 260 1.59 24.11 -21.86
CA GLN A 260 1.96 22.83 -22.44
C GLN A 260 3.14 22.23 -21.67
N GLU A 261 4.10 23.05 -21.25
CA GLU A 261 5.19 22.63 -20.35
C GLU A 261 4.67 22.14 -18.99
N LEU A 262 3.68 22.83 -18.41
CA LEU A 262 3.04 22.41 -17.17
C LEU A 262 2.27 21.10 -17.36
N LEU A 263 1.49 20.96 -18.43
CA LEU A 263 0.75 19.74 -18.72
C LEU A 263 1.71 18.56 -18.98
N PHE A 264 2.81 18.79 -19.68
CA PHE A 264 3.88 17.80 -19.85
C PHE A 264 4.47 17.36 -18.51
N SER A 265 4.66 18.30 -17.58
CA SER A 265 5.13 18.03 -16.22
C SER A 265 4.13 17.20 -15.41
N VAL A 266 2.82 17.48 -15.52
CA VAL A 266 1.75 16.68 -14.89
C VAL A 266 1.73 15.25 -15.44
N HIS A 267 1.84 15.08 -16.76
CA HIS A 267 1.90 13.75 -17.37
C HIS A 267 3.17 12.99 -16.99
N THR A 268 4.31 13.69 -16.89
CA THR A 268 5.57 13.11 -16.40
C THR A 268 5.42 12.60 -14.97
N TYR A 269 4.83 13.41 -14.10
CA TYR A 269 4.52 13.03 -12.71
C TYR A 269 3.61 11.80 -12.65
N PHE A 270 2.55 11.76 -13.47
CA PHE A 270 1.68 10.60 -13.55
C PHE A 270 2.41 9.35 -14.06
N ALA A 271 3.22 9.46 -15.12
CA ALA A 271 4.00 8.36 -15.65
C ALA A 271 4.97 7.79 -14.61
N LEU A 272 5.70 8.65 -13.90
CA LEU A 272 6.57 8.24 -12.80
C LEU A 272 5.77 7.53 -11.70
N MET A 273 4.63 8.08 -11.29
CA MET A 273 3.77 7.45 -10.27
C MET A 273 3.30 6.06 -10.69
N MET A 274 2.85 5.89 -11.94
CA MET A 274 2.47 4.57 -12.47
C MET A 274 3.63 3.58 -12.41
N LYS A 275 4.83 4.00 -12.82
CA LYS A 275 6.03 3.16 -12.83
C LYS A 275 6.46 2.78 -11.41
N LEU A 276 6.44 3.72 -10.46
CA LEU A 276 6.74 3.45 -9.05
C LEU A 276 5.73 2.48 -8.42
N ILE A 277 4.43 2.67 -8.67
CA ILE A 277 3.38 1.74 -8.21
C ILE A 277 3.58 0.36 -8.83
N ALA A 278 3.86 0.28 -10.13
CA ALA A 278 4.14 -1.00 -10.79
C ALA A 278 5.40 -1.66 -10.20
N ALA A 279 6.48 -0.91 -9.96
CA ALA A 279 7.70 -1.42 -9.35
C ALA A 279 7.42 -1.97 -7.94
N GLU A 280 6.61 -1.26 -7.15
CA GLU A 280 6.19 -1.69 -5.82
C GLU A 280 5.39 -3.02 -5.88
N LEU A 281 4.38 -3.09 -6.75
CA LEU A 281 3.52 -4.27 -6.91
C LEU A 281 4.27 -5.49 -7.43
N VAL A 282 5.19 -5.27 -8.36
CA VAL A 282 5.96 -6.35 -8.97
C VAL A 282 7.02 -6.86 -7.98
N THR A 283 7.63 -5.98 -7.17
CA THR A 283 8.56 -6.36 -6.10
C THR A 283 7.89 -7.19 -5.00
N LEU A 284 6.59 -6.98 -4.73
CA LEU A 284 5.85 -7.85 -3.81
C LEU A 284 5.69 -9.30 -4.27
N LYS A 285 5.51 -9.53 -5.58
CA LYS A 285 5.14 -10.86 -6.11
C LYS A 285 6.28 -11.88 -6.06
N GLU A 286 7.50 -11.45 -5.76
CA GLU A 286 8.75 -12.20 -5.99
C GLU A 286 9.28 -13.05 -4.82
N ASN A 287 8.49 -13.37 -3.79
CA ASN A 287 8.92 -14.12 -2.58
C ASN A 287 9.67 -13.33 -1.49
N THR A 288 9.40 -12.03 -1.35
CA THR A 288 10.09 -11.23 -0.32
C THR A 288 9.26 -9.96 -0.05
N PHE A 289 8.36 -9.98 0.94
CA PHE A 289 7.66 -8.79 1.46
C PHE A 289 8.61 -7.79 2.18
N THR A 290 9.89 -7.76 1.79
CA THR A 290 11.02 -7.44 2.65
C THR A 290 11.60 -6.05 2.49
N ALA A 291 11.26 -5.33 1.42
CA ALA A 291 11.57 -3.92 1.29
C ALA A 291 10.55 -3.28 0.36
N SER A 292 9.87 -2.24 0.83
CA SER A 292 9.14 -1.36 -0.09
C SER A 292 10.17 -0.78 -1.07
N PHE A 293 9.92 -0.91 -2.37
CA PHE A 293 10.80 -0.35 -3.39
C PHE A 293 10.93 1.16 -3.17
N SER A 294 9.79 1.80 -2.89
CA SER A 294 9.70 3.20 -2.53
C SER A 294 10.53 3.54 -1.28
N HIS A 295 10.51 2.70 -0.23
CA HIS A 295 11.36 2.90 0.96
C HIS A 295 12.88 2.80 0.67
N GLN A 296 13.30 2.06 -0.36
CA GLN A 296 14.72 2.03 -0.74
C GLN A 296 15.14 3.36 -1.39
N LEU A 297 14.29 3.93 -2.25
CA LEU A 297 14.55 5.20 -2.91
C LEU A 297 14.75 6.36 -1.92
N THR A 298 14.07 6.32 -0.76
CA THR A 298 14.15 7.42 0.22
C THR A 298 15.51 7.55 0.90
N HIS A 299 16.24 6.45 1.08
CA HIS A 299 17.50 6.40 1.84
C HIS A 299 18.75 6.18 0.98
N THR A 300 18.58 5.96 -0.32
CA THR A 300 19.71 5.71 -1.24
C THR A 300 20.48 7.00 -1.54
N SER A 301 21.80 6.90 -1.79
CA SER A 301 22.62 8.04 -2.24
C SER A 301 22.06 8.65 -3.53
N LYS A 302 22.52 9.85 -3.89
CA LYS A 302 22.10 10.52 -5.13
C LYS A 302 22.37 9.66 -6.37
N GLU A 303 23.56 9.10 -6.46
CA GLU A 303 23.99 8.25 -7.58
C GLU A 303 23.15 6.96 -7.64
N GLY A 304 22.86 6.36 -6.49
CA GLY A 304 22.02 5.18 -6.43
C GLY A 304 20.56 5.48 -6.76
N LEU A 305 20.02 6.65 -6.36
CA LEU A 305 18.67 7.09 -6.74
C LEU A 305 18.58 7.26 -8.26
N GLN A 306 19.56 7.92 -8.89
CA GLN A 306 19.62 8.05 -10.35
C GLN A 306 19.68 6.69 -11.05
N ALA A 307 20.52 5.77 -10.57
CA ALA A 307 20.63 4.44 -11.15
C ALA A 307 19.33 3.64 -11.02
N GLN A 308 18.63 3.73 -9.89
CA GLN A 308 17.35 3.05 -9.68
C GLN A 308 16.25 3.65 -10.56
N LEU A 309 16.18 4.98 -10.69
CA LEU A 309 15.22 5.63 -11.58
C LEU A 309 15.50 5.25 -13.05
N ALA A 310 16.77 5.19 -13.47
CA ALA A 310 17.14 4.70 -14.79
C ALA A 310 16.72 3.24 -15.02
N ASP A 311 16.95 2.32 -14.05
CA ASP A 311 16.50 0.91 -14.13
C ASP A 311 14.96 0.79 -14.24
N ILE A 312 14.20 1.75 -13.70
CA ILE A 312 12.75 1.82 -13.88
C ILE A 312 12.38 2.29 -15.28
N GLU A 313 12.98 3.39 -15.75
CA GLU A 313 12.66 3.99 -17.05
C GLU A 313 13.05 3.08 -18.23
N ASP A 314 14.15 2.34 -18.10
CA ASP A 314 14.61 1.32 -19.07
C ASP A 314 13.85 -0.01 -18.93
N GLY A 315 12.95 -0.10 -17.96
CA GLY A 315 12.13 -1.27 -17.68
C GLY A 315 12.90 -2.47 -17.11
N GLY A 316 14.14 -2.28 -16.66
CA GLY A 316 15.01 -3.33 -16.12
C GLY A 316 14.38 -4.09 -14.95
N ILE A 317 13.68 -3.39 -14.05
CA ILE A 317 12.95 -4.01 -12.93
C ILE A 317 11.78 -4.90 -13.40
N TYR A 318 11.19 -4.63 -14.56
CA TYR A 318 10.07 -5.40 -15.12
C TYR A 318 10.58 -6.54 -16.03
N ALA A 319 11.63 -6.27 -16.81
CA ALA A 319 12.26 -7.23 -17.73
C ALA A 319 12.84 -8.45 -17.01
N LYS A 320 13.42 -8.24 -15.80
CA LYS A 320 13.85 -9.31 -14.89
C LYS A 320 12.74 -10.34 -14.60
N ARG A 321 11.49 -9.99 -14.88
CA ARG A 321 10.28 -10.75 -14.56
C ARG A 321 9.48 -11.15 -15.80
N GLY A 322 10.13 -11.10 -16.96
CA GLY A 322 9.51 -11.45 -18.24
C GLY A 322 8.48 -10.44 -18.74
N ILE A 323 8.37 -9.27 -18.11
CA ILE A 323 7.57 -8.16 -18.60
C ILE A 323 8.49 -7.26 -19.42
N THR A 324 8.42 -7.42 -20.74
CA THR A 324 9.20 -6.61 -21.70
C THR A 324 8.32 -5.53 -22.32
N ASN A 325 8.91 -4.39 -22.68
CA ASN A 325 8.22 -3.24 -23.28
C ASN A 325 7.22 -2.57 -22.32
N PHE A 326 7.45 -2.62 -21.01
CA PHE A 326 6.57 -1.95 -20.04
C PHE A 326 6.92 -0.47 -19.94
N LEU A 327 6.25 0.36 -20.75
CA LEU A 327 6.45 1.83 -20.76
C LEU A 327 7.93 2.25 -20.95
N GLU A 328 8.70 1.41 -21.63
CA GLU A 328 10.12 1.65 -21.96
C GLU A 328 10.23 2.67 -23.10
N GLY A 329 11.24 3.54 -23.05
CA GLY A 329 11.56 4.45 -24.16
C GLY A 329 10.52 5.56 -24.39
N ASP A 330 9.70 5.89 -23.40
CA ASP A 330 8.74 6.99 -23.49
C ASP A 330 9.41 8.37 -23.37
N PHE A 331 8.65 9.42 -23.67
CA PHE A 331 9.10 10.81 -23.57
C PHE A 331 9.15 11.33 -22.13
N PHE A 332 8.64 10.57 -21.15
CA PHE A 332 8.53 11.00 -19.75
C PHE A 332 9.77 10.70 -18.92
N GLN A 333 10.74 9.94 -19.44
CA GLN A 333 12.04 9.72 -18.78
C GLN A 333 12.96 10.97 -18.77
N TRP A 334 12.57 12.07 -19.44
CA TRP A 334 13.41 13.26 -19.65
C TRP A 334 13.99 13.86 -18.37
N TYR A 335 13.30 13.68 -17.24
CA TYR A 335 13.70 14.23 -15.95
C TYR A 335 15.04 13.67 -15.44
N LEU A 336 15.46 12.50 -15.93
CA LEU A 336 16.79 11.94 -15.66
C LEU A 336 17.91 12.85 -16.21
N ASP A 337 17.67 13.48 -17.37
CA ASP A 337 18.61 14.40 -18.02
C ASP A 337 18.52 15.84 -17.45
N ALA A 338 17.58 16.11 -16.54
CA ALA A 338 17.34 17.43 -15.95
C ALA A 338 17.19 17.35 -14.41
N LEU A 339 17.84 16.38 -13.76
CA LEU A 339 17.67 16.14 -12.33
C LEU A 339 18.28 17.26 -11.48
N SER A 340 17.48 18.25 -11.13
CA SER A 340 17.83 19.31 -10.19
C SER A 340 17.78 18.83 -8.73
N PRO A 341 18.47 19.50 -7.78
CA PRO A 341 18.35 19.16 -6.36
C PRO A 341 16.92 19.22 -5.82
N ARG A 342 16.12 20.16 -6.34
CA ARG A 342 14.71 20.32 -5.97
C ARG A 342 13.86 19.18 -6.49
N LEU A 343 14.10 18.74 -7.72
CA LEU A 343 13.41 17.61 -8.32
C LEU A 343 13.80 16.29 -7.64
N GLU A 344 15.08 16.11 -7.29
CA GLU A 344 15.55 14.97 -6.51
C GLU A 344 14.78 14.84 -5.19
N GLU A 345 14.67 15.93 -4.42
CA GLU A 345 13.95 15.91 -3.15
C GLU A 345 12.45 15.65 -3.35
N ALA A 346 11.85 16.19 -4.41
CA ALA A 346 10.46 15.91 -4.73
C ALA A 346 10.20 14.42 -5.03
N ILE A 347 11.11 13.76 -5.76
CA ILE A 347 11.04 12.32 -6.01
C ILE A 347 11.20 11.52 -4.72
N ARG A 348 12.09 11.95 -3.80
CA ARG A 348 12.24 11.33 -2.49
C ARG A 348 10.97 11.45 -1.66
N GLU A 349 10.32 12.61 -1.65
CA GLU A 349 9.03 12.80 -0.98
C GLU A 349 7.90 11.94 -1.58
N ILE A 350 7.86 11.77 -2.90
CA ILE A 350 6.95 10.81 -3.55
C ILE A 350 7.19 9.41 -3.01
N ALA A 351 8.46 8.98 -2.98
CA ALA A 351 8.83 7.66 -2.49
C ALA A 351 8.52 7.48 -0.99
N ARG A 352 8.73 8.51 -0.15
CA ARG A 352 8.33 8.51 1.26
C ARG A 352 6.82 8.32 1.38
N GLY A 353 6.04 9.09 0.63
CA GLY A 353 4.59 8.96 0.59
C GLY A 353 4.14 7.57 0.17
N LEU A 354 4.77 6.96 -0.85
CA LEU A 354 4.37 5.65 -1.37
C LEU A 354 4.69 4.53 -0.38
N SER A 355 5.76 4.69 0.42
CA SER A 355 6.15 3.72 1.44
C SER A 355 5.11 3.57 2.58
N GLU A 356 4.21 4.54 2.74
CA GLU A 356 3.11 4.49 3.72
C GLU A 356 1.97 3.55 3.28
N PHE A 357 1.91 3.19 2.00
CA PHE A 357 0.89 2.32 1.46
C PHE A 357 1.23 0.84 1.69
N GLU A 358 0.20 0.01 1.80
CA GLU A 358 0.33 -1.45 1.85
C GLU A 358 0.19 -2.00 0.43
N PRO A 359 1.29 -2.41 -0.21
CA PRO A 359 1.22 -2.83 -1.60
C PRO A 359 0.41 -4.14 -1.75
N ALA A 360 0.28 -4.93 -0.67
CA ALA A 360 -0.54 -6.14 -0.64
C ALA A 360 -2.04 -5.87 -0.75
N THR A 361 -2.49 -4.60 -0.66
CA THR A 361 -3.89 -4.20 -0.87
C THR A 361 -4.45 -4.80 -2.16
N THR A 362 -3.66 -4.88 -3.23
CA THR A 362 -4.11 -5.44 -4.53
C THR A 362 -4.28 -6.96 -4.52
N THR A 363 -3.62 -7.66 -3.61
CA THR A 363 -3.81 -9.11 -3.38
C THR A 363 -5.02 -9.36 -2.49
N ILE A 364 -5.21 -8.48 -1.50
CA ILE A 364 -6.31 -8.54 -0.53
C ILE A 364 -7.63 -8.08 -1.17
N ASP A 365 -7.59 -7.09 -2.06
CA ASP A 365 -8.71 -6.48 -2.78
C ASP A 365 -8.37 -6.22 -4.26
N PRO A 366 -8.41 -7.26 -5.12
CA PRO A 366 -8.04 -7.15 -6.53
C PRO A 366 -8.93 -6.22 -7.37
N GLU A 367 -10.14 -5.92 -6.91
CA GLU A 367 -11.09 -5.09 -7.65
C GLU A 367 -10.75 -3.60 -7.57
N SER A 368 -10.25 -3.11 -6.43
CA SER A 368 -9.74 -1.73 -6.34
C SER A 368 -8.49 -1.50 -7.20
N ALA A 369 -7.72 -2.56 -7.45
CA ALA A 369 -6.53 -2.52 -8.29
C ALA A 369 -6.85 -2.32 -9.78
N ARG A 370 -7.98 -2.85 -10.28
CA ARG A 370 -8.34 -2.82 -11.71
C ARG A 370 -8.47 -1.41 -12.27
N ASP A 371 -9.10 -0.51 -11.51
CA ASP A 371 -9.35 0.87 -11.95
C ASP A 371 -8.32 1.88 -11.40
N LEU A 372 -7.30 1.39 -10.68
CA LEU A 372 -6.39 2.25 -9.91
C LEU A 372 -5.72 3.32 -10.77
N ILE A 373 -5.09 2.89 -11.88
CA ILE A 373 -4.33 3.77 -12.77
C ILE A 373 -5.25 4.77 -13.47
N LYS A 374 -6.39 4.31 -13.98
CA LYS A 374 -7.36 5.16 -14.69
C LYS A 374 -7.93 6.24 -13.77
N LYS A 375 -8.36 5.86 -12.56
CA LYS A 375 -8.90 6.82 -11.59
C LYS A 375 -7.82 7.80 -11.13
N LEU A 376 -6.60 7.31 -10.87
CA LEU A 376 -5.48 8.18 -10.50
C LEU A 376 -5.25 9.25 -11.57
N TYR A 377 -5.22 8.89 -12.86
CA TYR A 377 -5.14 9.88 -13.95
C TYR A 377 -6.26 10.93 -13.88
N GLN A 378 -7.51 10.49 -13.68
CA GLN A 378 -8.67 11.38 -13.58
C GLN A 378 -8.63 12.31 -12.37
N TYR A 379 -7.94 11.92 -11.29
CA TYR A 379 -7.72 12.77 -10.12
C TYR A 379 -6.58 13.77 -10.32
N LEU A 380 -5.54 13.39 -11.05
CA LEU A 380 -4.38 14.25 -11.31
C LEU A 380 -4.65 15.29 -12.42
N VAL A 381 -5.40 14.91 -13.44
CA VAL A 381 -5.73 15.79 -14.56
C VAL A 381 -7.21 16.21 -14.45
N PRO A 382 -7.51 17.48 -14.13
CA PRO A 382 -8.88 17.97 -14.01
C PRO A 382 -9.70 17.70 -15.26
N GLN A 383 -11.03 17.56 -15.11
CA GLN A 383 -11.91 17.26 -16.24
C GLN A 383 -11.87 18.38 -17.29
N GLU A 384 -11.64 19.61 -16.85
CA GLU A 384 -11.52 20.80 -17.68
C GLU A 384 -10.30 20.74 -18.62
N VAL A 385 -9.31 19.90 -18.30
CA VAL A 385 -8.05 19.74 -19.04
C VAL A 385 -7.99 18.38 -19.78
N ARG A 386 -8.93 17.46 -19.51
CA ARG A 386 -9.00 16.11 -20.09
C ARG A 386 -9.87 16.09 -21.34
#